data_AF-A0A2N6VB72-F1
#
_entry.id   AF-A0A2N6VB72-F1
#
_cell.length_a   1.000
_cell.length_b   1.000
_cell.length_c   1.000
_cell.angle_alpha   90.00
_cell.angle_beta   90.00
_cell.angle_gamma   90.00
#
_symmetry.space_group_name_H-M   'P 1'
#
loop_
_entity.id
_entity.type
_entity.pdbx_description
1 polymer ?
#
loop_
_entity_poly.entity_id
_entity_poly.type
_entity_poly.pdbx_seq_one_letter_code
_entity_poly.pdbx_strand_id
1 'polypeptide(L)'
;MKLRDKGLDGSGVTIAIAETGVDLNSPDLQGADIEFVPMSDECLPMREASKSAVDLDGATYQESVAHGTQVATMIVGQGGNGRIQGVAPKAKLLVMEQP
;
A
#
# COMPACT_ATOMS: atom_id res chain seq x y z
N MET A 1 17.28 0.20 20.62
CA MET A 1 17.59 1.23 19.61
C MET A 1 16.96 0.81 18.29
N LYS A 2 16.24 1.68 17.59
CA LYS A 2 15.61 1.32 16.30
C LYS A 2 16.61 1.59 15.16
N LEU A 3 16.53 0.80 14.08
CA LEU A 3 17.43 0.96 12.92
C LEU A 3 17.25 2.32 12.22
N ARG A 4 16.01 2.82 12.18
CA ARG A 4 15.65 4.11 11.58
C ARG A 4 16.35 5.30 12.25
N ASP A 5 16.54 5.24 13.56
CA ASP A 5 17.25 6.29 14.32
C ASP A 5 18.74 6.37 13.95
N LYS A 6 19.26 5.36 13.23
CA LYS A 6 20.61 5.32 12.65
C LYS A 6 20.65 5.75 11.18
N GLY A 7 19.53 6.22 10.62
CA GLY A 7 19.39 6.56 9.20
C GLY A 7 19.12 5.35 8.28
N LEU A 8 18.85 4.16 8.83
CA LEU A 8 18.43 2.98 8.06
C LEU A 8 16.90 2.93 8.02
N ASP A 9 16.31 3.79 7.19
CA ASP A 9 14.86 4.06 7.13
C ASP A 9 14.22 3.78 5.76
N GLY A 10 14.97 3.13 4.85
CA GLY A 10 14.51 2.80 3.50
C GLY A 10 14.84 3.85 2.44
N SER A 11 15.49 4.95 2.81
CA SER A 11 15.94 5.97 1.84
C SER A 11 16.71 5.34 0.68
N GLY A 12 16.29 5.65 -0.56
CA GLY A 12 16.90 5.14 -1.80
C GLY A 12 16.46 3.73 -2.21
N VAL A 13 15.56 3.10 -1.46
CA VAL A 13 14.97 1.80 -1.80
C VAL A 13 13.60 2.03 -2.44
N THR A 14 13.31 1.28 -3.50
CA THR A 14 11.95 1.16 -4.06
C THR A 14 11.41 -0.22 -3.74
N ILE A 15 10.19 -0.29 -3.24
CA ILE A 15 9.47 -1.52 -2.90
C ILE A 15 8.24 -1.57 -3.78
N ALA A 16 7.95 -2.71 -4.40
CA ALA A 16 6.70 -2.92 -5.13
C ALA A 16 5.84 -3.94 -4.40
N ILE A 17 4.55 -3.62 -4.23
CA ILE A 17 3.53 -4.53 -3.72
C ILE A 17 2.47 -4.77 -4.80
N ALA A 18 1.88 -5.95 -4.81
CA ALA A 18 0.72 -6.28 -5.63
C ALA A 18 -0.48 -6.38 -4.69
N GLU A 19 -1.40 -5.43 -4.78
CA GLU A 19 -2.58 -5.34 -3.92
C GLU A 19 -3.77 -4.90 -4.76
N THR A 20 -4.97 -5.24 -4.32
CA THR A 20 -6.23 -4.79 -4.95
C THR A 20 -6.37 -3.26 -4.91
N GLY A 21 -5.83 -2.62 -3.86
CA GLY A 21 -5.76 -1.17 -3.76
C GLY A 21 -5.25 -0.69 -2.42
N VAL A 22 -5.05 0.63 -2.32
CA VAL A 22 -4.57 1.34 -1.14
C VAL A 22 -5.33 2.66 -1.03
N ASP A 23 -5.87 2.97 0.13
CA ASP A 23 -6.45 4.28 0.41
C ASP A 23 -5.35 5.29 0.75
N LEU A 24 -4.99 6.12 -0.24
CA LEU A 24 -4.01 7.19 -0.08
C LEU A 24 -4.48 8.32 0.85
N ASN A 25 -5.77 8.37 1.19
CA ASN A 25 -6.29 9.33 2.17
C ASN A 25 -6.11 8.85 3.61
N SER A 26 -5.61 7.62 3.82
CA SER A 26 -5.28 7.12 5.15
C SER A 26 -4.35 8.11 5.88
N PRO A 27 -4.69 8.52 7.11
CA PRO A 27 -3.86 9.43 7.90
C PRO A 27 -2.43 8.94 8.14
N ASP A 28 -2.24 7.61 8.18
CA ASP A 28 -0.93 6.99 8.42
C ASP A 28 0.00 7.01 7.19
N LEU A 29 -0.56 7.21 6.00
CA LEU A 29 0.19 7.28 4.73
C LEU A 29 0.47 8.71 4.26
N GLN A 30 -0.06 9.72 4.95
CA GLN A 30 0.15 11.13 4.58
C GLN A 30 1.64 11.50 4.63
N GLY A 31 2.21 11.81 3.47
CA GLY A 31 3.62 12.16 3.30
C GLY A 31 4.53 11.00 2.87
N ALA A 32 4.01 9.78 2.74
CA ALA A 32 4.75 8.66 2.15
C ALA A 32 4.90 8.86 0.63
N ASP A 33 6.03 8.41 0.08
CA ASP A 33 6.28 8.39 -1.37
C ASP A 33 5.64 7.13 -1.98
N ILE A 34 4.40 7.27 -2.46
CA ILE A 34 3.61 6.17 -3.02
C ILE A 34 3.21 6.51 -4.46
N GLU A 35 3.46 5.57 -5.36
CA GLU A 35 3.04 5.63 -6.75
C GLU A 35 2.17 4.43 -7.09
N PHE A 36 1.00 4.68 -7.68
CA PHE A 36 0.19 3.62 -8.25
C PHE A 36 0.66 3.29 -9.66
N VAL A 37 0.91 2.02 -9.89
CA VAL A 37 1.22 1.47 -11.21
C VAL A 37 -0.03 0.75 -11.69
N PRO A 38 -0.82 1.36 -12.60
CA PRO A 38 -2.03 0.73 -13.10
C PRO A 38 -1.70 -0.54 -13.89
N MET A 39 -2.62 -1.50 -13.88
CA MET A 39 -2.53 -2.63 -14.82
C MET A 39 -2.61 -2.12 -16.27
N SER A 40 -2.14 -2.95 -17.20
CA SER A 40 -2.35 -2.69 -18.63
C SER A 40 -3.84 -2.68 -18.96
N ASP A 41 -4.20 -1.96 -20.02
CA ASP A 41 -5.58 -1.86 -20.51
C ASP A 41 -6.20 -3.25 -20.82
N GLU A 42 -5.36 -4.22 -21.17
CA GLU A 42 -5.74 -5.61 -21.43
C GLU A 42 -6.37 -6.30 -20.20
N CYS A 43 -5.99 -5.87 -18.99
CA CYS A 43 -6.50 -6.44 -17.74
C CYS A 43 -7.71 -5.68 -17.16
N LEU A 44 -8.12 -4.56 -17.77
CA LEU A 44 -9.27 -3.77 -17.31
C LEU A 44 -10.56 -4.59 -17.12
N PRO A 45 -10.92 -5.55 -18.01
CA PRO A 45 -12.13 -6.35 -17.82
C PRO A 45 -12.10 -7.19 -16.55
N MET A 46 -10.93 -7.75 -16.20
CA MET A 46 -10.76 -8.52 -14.97
C MET A 46 -10.86 -7.62 -13.75
N ARG A 47 -10.19 -6.47 -13.79
CA ARG A 47 -10.20 -5.46 -12.73
C ARG A 47 -11.59 -4.95 -12.37
N GLU A 48 -12.40 -4.61 -13.38
CA GLU A 48 -13.77 -4.15 -13.13
C GLU A 48 -14.67 -5.28 -12.63
N ALA A 49 -14.44 -6.53 -13.05
CA ALA A 49 -15.14 -7.68 -12.49
C ALA A 49 -14.82 -7.85 -11.00
N SER A 50 -13.56 -7.73 -10.59
CA SER A 50 -13.15 -7.94 -9.21
C SER A 50 -13.64 -6.88 -8.24
N LYS A 51 -13.87 -5.63 -8.70
CA LYS A 51 -14.54 -4.61 -7.89
C LYS A 51 -15.95 -4.99 -7.45
N SER A 52 -16.60 -5.87 -8.21
CA SER A 52 -17.94 -6.41 -7.91
C SER A 52 -17.92 -7.81 -7.32
N ALA A 53 -16.74 -8.43 -7.24
CA ALA A 53 -16.57 -9.78 -6.73
C ALA A 53 -16.36 -9.77 -5.21
N VAL A 54 -16.75 -10.89 -4.59
CA VAL A 54 -16.24 -11.30 -3.29
C VAL A 54 -15.02 -12.19 -3.53
N ASP A 55 -13.94 -11.93 -2.79
CA ASP A 55 -12.71 -12.72 -2.85
C ASP A 55 -12.97 -14.16 -2.35
N LEU A 56 -12.01 -15.05 -2.59
CA LEU A 56 -12.08 -16.48 -2.26
C LEU A 56 -12.27 -16.75 -0.76
N ASP A 57 -11.87 -15.81 0.10
CA ASP A 57 -12.07 -15.87 1.55
C ASP A 57 -13.37 -15.17 2.02
N GLY A 58 -14.15 -14.63 1.08
CA GLY A 58 -15.39 -13.90 1.33
C GLY A 58 -15.21 -12.40 1.55
N ALA A 59 -14.00 -11.86 1.44
CA ALA A 59 -13.76 -10.42 1.55
C ALA A 59 -14.41 -9.63 0.41
N THR A 60 -14.96 -8.47 0.74
CA THR A 60 -15.43 -7.47 -0.21
C THR A 60 -14.26 -6.68 -0.78
N TYR A 61 -14.45 -6.06 -1.95
CA TYR A 61 -13.44 -5.16 -2.54
C TYR A 61 -12.94 -4.09 -1.55
N GLN A 62 -13.82 -3.50 -0.74
CA GLN A 62 -13.44 -2.52 0.28
C GLN A 62 -12.54 -3.13 1.37
N GLU A 63 -12.77 -4.38 1.75
CA GLU A 63 -11.90 -5.10 2.70
C GLU A 63 -10.53 -5.41 2.07
N SER A 64 -10.48 -5.77 0.78
CA SER A 64 -9.22 -5.96 0.06
C SER A 64 -8.42 -4.64 -0.08
N VAL A 65 -9.09 -3.50 -0.31
CA VAL A 65 -8.42 -2.18 -0.27
C VAL A 65 -7.93 -1.84 1.14
N ALA A 66 -8.70 -2.19 2.18
CA ALA A 66 -8.27 -2.00 3.56
C ALA A 66 -7.04 -2.86 3.89
N HIS A 67 -6.97 -4.10 3.39
CA HIS A 67 -5.80 -4.97 3.50
C HIS A 67 -4.56 -4.32 2.87
N GLY A 68 -4.64 -3.90 1.60
CA GLY A 68 -3.51 -3.23 0.95
C GLY A 68 -3.09 -1.94 1.66
N THR A 69 -4.03 -1.20 2.21
CA THR A 69 -3.75 -0.01 3.05
C THR A 69 -2.97 -0.36 4.32
N GLN A 70 -3.32 -1.47 4.99
CA GLN A 70 -2.58 -1.96 6.16
C GLN A 70 -1.16 -2.41 5.77
N VAL A 71 -1.01 -3.14 4.67
CA VAL A 71 0.29 -3.55 4.13
C VAL A 71 1.17 -2.32 3.84
N ALA A 72 0.65 -1.35 3.09
CA ALA A 72 1.35 -0.10 2.80
C ALA A 72 1.74 0.63 4.10
N THR A 73 0.84 0.70 5.08
CA THR A 73 1.08 1.37 6.37
C THR A 73 2.19 0.67 7.17
N MET A 74 2.24 -0.65 7.17
CA MET A 74 3.31 -1.41 7.82
C MET A 74 4.68 -1.15 7.17
N ILE A 75 4.72 -0.91 5.86
CA ILE A 75 5.97 -0.67 5.13
C ILE A 75 6.39 0.80 5.28
N VAL A 76 5.57 1.73 4.80
CA VAL A 76 5.91 3.16 4.63
C VAL A 76 5.08 4.10 5.50
N GLY A 77 4.39 3.61 6.53
CA GLY A 77 3.63 4.46 7.45
C GLY A 77 4.50 5.56 8.07
N GLN A 78 3.99 6.80 8.09
CA GLN A 78 4.78 7.99 8.42
C GLN A 78 4.88 8.25 9.93
N GLY A 79 4.14 7.52 10.76
CA GLY A 79 4.17 7.69 12.22
C GLY A 79 3.68 9.07 12.67
N GLY A 80 4.05 9.47 13.89
CA GLY A 80 3.59 10.70 14.53
C GLY A 80 2.47 10.48 15.56
N ASN A 81 1.74 11.54 15.94
CA ASN A 81 0.73 11.57 17.02
C ASN A 81 -0.29 10.42 16.93
N GLY A 82 -0.02 9.31 17.61
CA GLY A 82 -0.88 8.11 17.62
C GLY A 82 -0.92 7.33 16.30
N ARG A 83 -0.05 7.65 15.35
CA ARG A 83 0.01 7.06 14.00
C ARG A 83 0.98 5.91 13.91
N ILE A 84 0.75 4.99 12.97
CA ILE A 84 1.61 3.82 12.75
C ILE A 84 2.88 4.25 12.01
N GLN A 85 4.03 3.90 12.59
CA GLN A 85 5.32 4.08 11.93
C GLN A 85 5.72 2.79 11.20
N GLY A 86 5.80 2.88 9.88
CA GLY A 86 6.26 1.81 9.01
C GLY A 86 7.71 1.38 9.27
N VAL A 87 8.06 0.21 8.74
CA VAL A 87 9.41 -0.36 8.84
C VAL A 87 10.43 0.50 8.08
N ALA A 88 10.09 0.93 6.87
CA ALA A 88 10.93 1.67 5.92
C ALA A 88 10.21 2.95 5.44
N PRO A 89 9.97 3.92 6.33
CA PRO A 89 9.11 5.08 6.05
C PRO A 89 9.64 6.04 4.97
N LYS A 90 10.91 5.92 4.54
CA LYS A 90 11.47 6.73 3.46
C LYS A 90 11.73 5.96 2.17
N ALA A 91 11.26 4.72 2.08
CA ALA A 91 11.26 4.00 0.81
C ALA A 91 10.19 4.59 -0.12
N LYS A 92 10.42 4.48 -1.43
CA LYS A 92 9.37 4.65 -2.43
C LYS A 92 8.55 3.37 -2.51
N LEU A 93 7.24 3.46 -2.47
CA LEU A 93 6.33 2.32 -2.62
C LEU A 93 5.61 2.39 -3.97
N LEU A 94 5.79 1.37 -4.80
CA LEU A 94 4.97 1.12 -5.97
C LEU A 94 3.82 0.20 -5.59
N VAL A 95 2.59 0.61 -5.89
CA VAL A 95 1.39 -0.22 -5.70
C VAL A 95 0.92 -0.67 -7.07
N MET A 96 1.15 -1.95 -7.38
CA MET A 96 0.63 -2.58 -8.59
C MET A 96 -0.78 -3.08 -8.28
N GLU A 97 -1.76 -2.56 -9.02
CA GLU A 97 -3.15 -2.98 -8.88
C GLU A 97 -3.29 -4.45 -9.31
N GLN A 98 -3.88 -5.29 -8.47
CA GLN A 98 -4.23 -6.67 -8.82
C GLN A 98 -5.59 -6.72 -9.52
N PRO A 99 -5.77 -7.67 -10.45
CA PRO A 99 -7.02 -7.81 -11.18
C PRO A 99 -8.16 -8.23 -10.28
#